data_AF-A0AAW1TZ73-F1
#
_entry.id   AF-A0AAW1TZ73-F1
#
_cell.length_a   1.000
_cell.length_b   1.000
_cell.length_c   1.000
_cell.angle_alpha   90.00
_cell.angle_beta   90.00
_cell.angle_gamma   90.00
#
_symmetry.space_group_name_H-M   'P 1'
#
loop_
_entity.id
_entity.type
_entity.pdbx_description
1 polymer ?
#
loop_
_entity_poly.entity_id
_entity_poly.type
_entity_poly.pdbx_seq_one_letter_code
_entity_poly.pdbx_strand_id
1 'polypeptide(L)'
;MFGVLQKLEVSHALFAFPVRVSKISLWKKKRARGTSTFRDMELDGEKRIIYINDDLPREIQDLLRSTKELRKTGFRYIWVKDGNVLCRKTEHSKTILITSTSQIEQLKK
;
A
#
# COMPACT_ATOMS: atom_id res chain seq x y z
N MET A 1 12.75 -26.09 -16.12
CA MET A 1 11.33 -26.46 -16.02
C MET A 1 10.59 -25.26 -15.41
N PHE A 2 10.21 -24.29 -16.24
CA PHE A 2 9.56 -23.06 -15.78
C PHE A 2 8.04 -23.30 -15.71
N GLY A 3 7.52 -23.36 -14.48
CA GLY A 3 6.10 -23.54 -14.23
C GLY A 3 5.29 -22.39 -14.81
N VAL A 4 4.33 -22.74 -15.67
CA VAL A 4 3.30 -21.85 -16.19
C VAL A 4 2.53 -21.29 -15.01
N LEU A 5 2.63 -19.98 -14.78
CA LEU A 5 1.78 -19.26 -13.83
C LEU A 5 0.35 -19.29 -14.38
N GLN A 6 -0.44 -20.26 -13.90
CA GLN A 6 -1.88 -20.27 -14.11
C GLN A 6 -2.44 -18.94 -13.58
N LYS A 7 -3.13 -18.23 -14.45
CA LYS A 7 -3.81 -16.97 -14.14
C LYS A 7 -4.95 -17.29 -13.15
N LEU A 8 -4.67 -17.23 -11.84
CA LEU A 8 -5.71 -17.29 -10.82
C LEU A 8 -6.69 -16.15 -11.09
N GLU A 9 -7.96 -16.47 -11.31
CA GLU A 9 -9.03 -15.48 -11.30
C GLU A 9 -9.10 -14.87 -9.90
N VAL A 10 -8.53 -13.68 -9.74
CA VAL A 10 -8.62 -12.90 -8.52
C VAL A 10 -9.86 -12.03 -8.62
N SER A 11 -10.92 -12.39 -7.90
CA SER A 11 -12.08 -11.51 -7.72
C SER A 11 -11.65 -10.33 -6.83
N HIS A 12 -11.56 -9.13 -7.40
CA HIS A 12 -11.35 -7.91 -6.63
C HIS A 12 -12.69 -7.37 -6.15
N ALA A 13 -12.81 -7.07 -4.87
CA ALA A 13 -13.96 -6.40 -4.28
C ALA A 13 -13.51 -5.12 -3.58
N LEU A 14 -14.22 -4.01 -3.86
CA LEU A 14 -14.01 -2.74 -3.17
C LEU A 14 -14.90 -2.70 -1.93
N PHE A 15 -14.29 -2.54 -0.77
CA PHE A 15 -14.99 -2.40 0.50
C PHE A 15 -14.89 -0.95 0.98
N ALA A 16 -16.01 -0.23 0.94
CA ALA A 16 -16.11 1.05 1.62
C ALA A 16 -16.35 0.80 3.12
N PHE A 17 -15.42 1.27 3.96
CA PHE A 17 -15.62 1.22 5.41
C PHE A 17 -16.43 2.45 5.84
N PRO A 18 -17.59 2.28 6.48
CA PRO A 18 -18.43 3.40 6.90
C PRO A 18 -17.75 4.24 8.00
N VAL A 19 -16.82 3.64 8.77
CA VAL A 19 -16.11 4.31 9.86
C VAL A 19 -14.61 4.01 9.80
N ARG A 20 -13.78 5.04 9.94
CA ARG A 20 -12.31 4.96 9.91
C ARG A 20 -11.75 3.97 10.97
N VAL A 21 -12.44 3.83 12.10
CA VAL A 21 -12.09 2.92 13.21
C VAL A 21 -12.15 1.45 12.79
N SER A 22 -13.13 1.05 11.97
CA SER A 22 -13.30 -0.33 11.49
C SER A 22 -12.17 -0.75 10.55
N LYS A 23 -11.67 0.19 9.74
CA LYS A 23 -10.47 -0.01 8.91
C LYS A 23 -9.24 -0.21 9.82
N ILE A 24 -9.05 0.65 10.83
CA ILE A 24 -7.90 0.58 11.74
C ILE A 24 -7.84 -0.73 12.53
N SER A 25 -8.98 -1.22 13.04
CA SER A 25 -9.03 -2.47 13.79
C SER A 25 -8.67 -3.70 12.93
N LEU A 26 -9.10 -3.70 11.67
CA LEU A 26 -8.73 -4.72 10.68
C LEU A 26 -7.23 -4.68 10.36
N TRP A 27 -6.65 -3.49 10.16
CA TRP A 27 -5.20 -3.33 9.98
C TRP A 27 -4.39 -3.77 11.21
N LYS A 28 -4.88 -3.52 12.44
CA LYS A 28 -4.25 -4.01 13.68
C LYS A 28 -4.25 -5.54 13.72
N LYS A 29 -5.38 -6.19 13.42
CA LYS A 29 -5.50 -7.65 13.33
C LYS A 29 -4.53 -8.24 12.29
N LYS A 30 -4.45 -7.62 11.10
CA LYS A 30 -3.51 -8.00 10.03
C LYS A 30 -2.05 -7.88 10.47
N ARG A 31 -1.66 -6.77 11.11
CA ARG A 31 -0.28 -6.57 11.58
C ARG A 31 0.14 -7.58 12.65
N ALA A 32 -0.78 -7.97 13.54
CA ALA A 32 -0.49 -8.96 14.57
C ALA A 32 -0.34 -10.39 14.02
N ARG A 33 -1.13 -10.75 13.00
CA ARG A 33 -1.17 -12.13 12.46
C ARG A 33 -0.43 -12.32 11.13
N GLY A 34 0.02 -11.25 10.49
CA GLY A 34 0.62 -11.25 9.15
C GLY A 34 -0.37 -11.49 7.99
N THR A 35 -1.56 -12.03 8.27
CA THR A 35 -2.59 -12.37 7.27
C THR A 35 -3.97 -11.90 7.71
N SER A 36 -4.84 -11.67 6.72
CA SER A 36 -6.27 -11.38 6.91
C SER A 36 -7.07 -12.53 6.32
N THR A 37 -8.12 -12.97 7.00
CA THR A 37 -8.99 -14.07 6.54
C THR A 37 -10.43 -13.61 6.36
N PHE A 38 -11.24 -14.35 5.59
CA PHE A 38 -12.68 -14.10 5.40
C PHE A 38 -13.43 -13.86 6.73
N ARG A 39 -13.14 -14.64 7.77
CA ARG A 39 -13.72 -14.47 9.10
C ARG A 39 -13.40 -13.13 9.76
N ASP A 40 -12.24 -12.54 9.46
CA ASP A 40 -11.86 -11.23 10.02
C ASP A 40 -12.68 -10.07 9.43
N MET A 41 -13.34 -10.30 8.30
CA MET A 41 -14.22 -9.37 7.61
C MET A 41 -15.71 -9.71 7.82
N GLU A 42 -16.04 -10.68 8.67
CA GLU A 42 -17.41 -11.15 8.89
C GLU A 42 -18.08 -11.61 7.57
N LEU A 43 -17.28 -12.10 6.63
CA LEU A 43 -17.77 -12.66 5.37
C LEU A 43 -18.00 -14.16 5.54
N ASP A 44 -19.19 -14.62 5.14
CA ASP A 44 -19.51 -16.04 5.08
C ASP A 44 -18.72 -16.73 3.97
N GLY A 45 -18.08 -17.85 4.30
CA GLY A 45 -17.32 -18.66 3.35
C GLY A 45 -16.13 -19.41 3.94
N GLU A 46 -15.43 -20.13 3.07
CA GLU A 46 -14.20 -20.84 3.42
C GLU A 46 -13.11 -19.88 3.92
N LYS A 47 -12.28 -20.36 4.85
CA LYS A 47 -11.16 -19.60 5.41
C LYS A 47 -10.07 -19.42 4.34
N ARG A 48 -10.22 -18.40 3.49
CA ARG A 48 -9.23 -17.99 2.49
C ARG A 48 -8.46 -16.77 2.98
N ILE A 49 -7.20 -16.67 2.57
CA ILE A 49 -6.36 -15.49 2.82
C ILE A 49 -6.81 -14.38 1.87
N ILE A 50 -7.13 -13.21 2.41
CA ILE A 50 -7.52 -12.04 1.63
C ILE A 50 -6.38 -11.04 1.62
N TYR A 51 -6.07 -10.54 0.44
CA TYR A 51 -5.14 -9.43 0.29
C TYR A 51 -5.89 -8.10 0.32
N ILE A 52 -5.66 -7.33 1.39
CA ILE A 52 -6.24 -6.00 1.57
C ILE A 52 -5.22 -4.96 1.11
N ASN A 53 -5.56 -4.25 0.04
CA ASN A 53 -4.88 -3.03 -0.39
C ASN A 53 -5.65 -1.79 0.09
N ASP A 54 -4.92 -0.71 0.31
CA ASP A 54 -5.55 0.60 0.38
C ASP A 54 -5.98 1.03 -1.02
N ASP A 55 -7.25 1.39 -1.15
CA ASP A 55 -7.71 2.13 -2.32
C ASP A 55 -7.15 3.55 -2.21
N LEU A 56 -6.34 3.94 -3.19
CA LEU A 56 -5.69 5.23 -3.24
C LEU A 56 -6.35 6.05 -4.35
N PRO A 57 -6.66 7.34 -4.10
CA PRO A 57 -7.08 8.23 -5.17
C PRO A 57 -6.07 8.21 -6.31
N ARG A 58 -6.55 8.33 -7.56
CA ARG A 58 -5.71 8.26 -8.75
C ARG A 58 -4.52 9.23 -8.69
N GLU A 59 -4.76 10.44 -8.18
CA GLU A 59 -3.72 11.45 -7.96
C GLU A 59 -2.58 10.95 -7.07
N ILE A 60 -2.91 10.25 -5.99
CA ILE A 60 -1.93 9.65 -5.06
C ILE A 60 -1.23 8.46 -5.71
N GLN A 61 -1.93 7.67 -6.52
CA GLN A 61 -1.31 6.56 -7.27
C GLN A 61 -0.27 7.10 -8.27
N ASP A 62 -0.61 8.15 -9.01
CA ASP A 62 0.29 8.80 -9.96
C ASP A 62 1.48 9.46 -9.26
N LEU A 63 1.24 10.10 -8.10
CA LEU A 63 2.29 10.65 -7.26
C LEU A 63 3.23 9.56 -6.72
N LEU A 64 2.68 8.43 -6.27
CA LEU A 64 3.45 7.29 -5.79
C LEU A 64 4.29 6.68 -6.92
N ARG A 65 3.72 6.52 -8.11
CA ARG A 65 4.44 6.03 -9.30
C ARG A 65 5.62 6.95 -9.62
N SER A 66 5.39 8.25 -9.62
CA SER A 66 6.43 9.26 -9.88
C SER A 66 7.50 9.26 -8.80
N THR A 67 7.11 9.10 -7.53
CA THR A 67 8.02 9.09 -6.38
C THR A 67 8.96 7.88 -6.43
N LYS A 68 8.53 6.74 -6.98
CA LYS A 68 9.37 5.54 -7.13
C LYS A 68 10.62 5.78 -7.99
N GLU A 69 10.62 6.80 -8.86
CA GLU A 69 11.82 7.19 -9.62
C GLU A 69 12.96 7.67 -8.73
N LEU A 70 12.67 8.19 -7.53
CA LEU A 70 13.68 8.60 -6.53
C LEU A 70 14.53 7.43 -6.02
N ARG A 71 14.14 6.18 -6.28
CA ARG A 71 15.02 5.03 -5.99
C ARG A 71 16.36 5.14 -6.71
N LYS A 72 16.39 5.76 -7.89
CA LYS A 72 17.61 6.02 -8.66
C LYS A 72 18.53 7.04 -7.99
N THR A 73 18.00 7.89 -7.11
CA THR A 73 18.74 8.96 -6.41
C THR A 73 19.03 8.61 -4.95
N GLY A 74 18.93 7.34 -4.58
CA GLY A 74 19.29 6.83 -3.26
C GLY A 74 18.13 6.77 -2.26
N PHE A 75 16.88 7.03 -2.67
CA PHE A 75 15.73 6.80 -1.80
C PHE A 75 15.37 5.32 -1.73
N ARG A 76 15.80 4.63 -0.66
CA ARG A 76 15.57 3.19 -0.51
C ARG A 76 14.15 2.85 -0.02
N TYR A 77 13.53 3.73 0.75
CA TYR A 77 12.25 3.47 1.40
C TYR A 77 11.19 4.43 0.88
N ILE A 78 10.15 3.89 0.27
CA ILE A 78 9.00 4.64 -0.26
C ILE A 78 7.75 3.85 0.11
N TRP A 79 6.80 4.49 0.78
CA TRP A 79 5.55 3.85 1.23
C TRP A 79 4.41 4.86 1.26
N VAL A 80 3.19 4.35 1.37
CA VAL A 80 2.00 5.16 1.59
C VAL A 80 1.51 4.96 3.01
N LYS A 81 1.11 6.05 3.67
CA LYS A 81 0.49 6.00 4.99
C LYS A 81 -0.60 7.06 5.06
N ASP A 82 -1.82 6.64 5.40
CA ASP A 82 -2.97 7.54 5.55
C ASP A 82 -3.22 8.40 4.29
N GLY A 83 -3.05 7.81 3.10
CA GLY A 83 -3.20 8.51 1.80
C GLY A 83 -2.00 9.38 1.39
N ASN A 84 -0.96 9.46 2.22
CA ASN A 84 0.21 10.29 1.95
C ASN A 84 1.40 9.46 1.45
N VAL A 85 2.11 9.96 0.44
CA VAL A 85 3.32 9.33 -0.09
C VAL A 85 4.53 9.82 0.72
N LEU A 86 5.25 8.89 1.32
CA LEU A 86 6.41 9.16 2.18
C LEU A 86 7.64 8.47 1.61
N CYS A 87 8.79 9.13 1.71
CA CYS A 87 10.07 8.55 1.32
C CYS A 87 11.19 8.90 2.31
N ARG A 88 12.23 8.05 2.35
CA ARG A 88 13.50 8.32 3.05
C ARG A 88 14.65 7.59 2.36
N LYS A 89 15.86 8.13 2.48
CA LYS A 89 17.08 7.58 1.86
C LYS A 89 17.56 6.31 2.55
N THR A 90 17.82 6.42 3.83
CA THR A 90 18.28 5.35 4.71
C THR A 90 17.33 5.20 5.90
N GLU A 91 17.54 4.16 6.72
CA GLU A 91 16.71 3.92 7.91
C GLU A 91 16.76 5.07 8.92
N HIS A 92 17.93 5.71 9.06
CA HIS A 92 18.15 6.83 9.98
C HIS A 92 17.89 8.21 9.36
N SER A 93 17.67 8.28 8.04
CA SER A 93 17.39 9.55 7.38
C SER A 93 15.98 10.07 7.69
N LYS A 94 15.83 11.40 7.66
CA LYS A 94 14.54 12.06 7.87
C LYS A 94 13.51 11.60 6.84
N THR A 95 12.31 11.27 7.31
CA THR A 95 11.16 11.00 6.45
C THR A 95 10.68 12.27 5.79
N ILE A 96 10.52 12.22 4.46
CA ILE A 96 10.01 13.31 3.63
C ILE A 96 8.61 12.94 3.18
N LEU A 97 7.66 13.85 3.39
CA LEU A 97 6.33 13.80 2.79
C LEU A 97 6.41 14.40 1.38
N ILE A 98 5.93 13.65 0.40
CA ILE A 98 5.82 14.11 -0.98
C ILE A 98 4.38 14.56 -1.20
N THR A 99 4.19 15.84 -1.50
CA THR A 99 2.87 16.44 -1.76
C THR A 99 2.67 16.81 -3.22
N SER A 100 3.76 16.96 -3.99
CA SER A 100 3.70 17.37 -5.40
C SER A 100 4.79 16.73 -6.23
N THR A 101 4.57 16.67 -7.54
CA THR A 101 5.56 16.19 -8.52
C THR A 101 6.77 17.14 -8.63
N SER A 102 6.58 18.44 -8.40
CA SER A 102 7.68 19.42 -8.39
C SER A 102 8.70 19.14 -7.29
N GLN A 103 8.25 18.68 -6.12
CA GLN A 103 9.13 18.28 -5.03
C GLN A 103 9.98 17.06 -5.41
N ILE A 104 9.42 16.15 -6.22
CA ILE A 104 10.17 14.98 -6.72
C ILE A 104 11.31 15.45 -7.62
N GLU A 105 11.08 16.41 -8.52
CA GLU A 105 12.13 16.95 -9.38
C GLU A 105 13.24 17.66 -8.59
N GLN A 106 12.90 18.35 -7.49
CA GLN A 106 13.90 18.94 -6.60
C GLN A 106 14.77 17.87 -5.91
N LEU A 107 14.19 16.72 -5.57
CA LEU A 107 14.89 15.61 -4.91
C LEU A 107 15.65 14.69 -5.88
N LYS A 108 15.45 14.86 -7.19
CA LYS A 108 16.22 14.17 -8.23
C LYS A 108 17.56 14.83 -8.53
N LYS A 109 17.71 16.12 -8.23
CA LYS A 109 18.97 16.87 -8.36
C LYS A 109 19.97 16.44 -7.30
#